data_AF-A0A379IG27-F1
#
_entry.id   AF-A0A379IG27-F1
#
_cell.length_a   1.000
_cell.length_b   1.000
_cell.length_c   1.000
_cell.angle_alpha   90.00
_cell.angle_beta   90.00
_cell.angle_gamma   90.00
#
_symmetry.space_group_name_H-M   'P 1'
#
loop_
_entity.id
_entity.type
_entity.pdbx_description
1 polymer ?
#
loop_
_entity_poly.entity_id
_entity_poly.type
_entity_poly.pdbx_seq_one_letter_code
_entity_poly.pdbx_strand_id
1 'polypeptide(L)'
;MSDHEAHCQALTNTVTHYPAQVQVQVAGRQLAIAAQLGMDLDRDRLVTILKQASRESVVDYLSTVPVLDRELIERFELCWRWSSLASNQGLPWSVQLIERFEERWCWSALSENPALPWSVELIERFEDRWCWSALSENPALPWSVELIERFGGRWYWNALSANPALPWSLELLERFEDRWSWVGDCFNAGPGLNDNRGLPWSFELIERYKHRLSGLGWLALSDNEALPWSLELIERYEDNWKWEGGMQYPGRSWDGLSSNKALPWTLALIERFEGRLSWCDLSRNEGLPWSLELIERFEERWDWKRLSGNGALPWSQDLLKRFPGRFTLYELAFNKAVPWTLDMIERYEDSWNWSILSMNTALPWSAELIKHYEDRWCWSGLSSNEGLPWSLDLIEYFEEHWDWESFSRNKALSLPELRPAEIADIMAHHVSKSDFINRMTAGDLNGIDWME
;
A
#
# COMPACT_ATOMS: atom_id res chain seq x y z
N MET A 1 -72.15 -43.61 30.61
CA MET A 1 -71.57 -43.10 29.36
C MET A 1 -71.96 -41.64 29.31
N SER A 2 -71.13 -40.66 29.64
CA SER A 2 -69.84 -40.35 29.01
C SER A 2 -69.02 -39.31 29.80
N ASP A 3 -68.55 -39.62 31.01
CA ASP A 3 -67.60 -38.73 31.74
C ASP A 3 -66.15 -39.24 31.71
N HIS A 4 -65.89 -40.34 30.99
CA HIS A 4 -64.56 -40.93 30.89
C HIS A 4 -63.79 -40.54 29.60
N GLU A 5 -64.44 -39.89 28.63
CA GLU A 5 -63.83 -39.45 27.37
C GLU A 5 -63.34 -37.99 27.40
N ALA A 6 -63.79 -37.17 28.36
CA ALA A 6 -63.35 -35.78 28.47
C ALA A 6 -61.96 -35.62 29.12
N HIS A 7 -61.47 -36.62 29.85
CA HIS A 7 -60.19 -36.54 30.55
C HIS A 7 -58.99 -37.05 29.74
N CYS A 8 -59.22 -37.82 28.67
CA CYS A 8 -58.14 -38.31 27.80
C CYS A 8 -57.77 -37.35 26.66
N GLN A 9 -58.58 -36.32 26.36
CA GLN A 9 -58.22 -35.25 25.42
C GLN A 9 -57.52 -34.05 26.09
N ALA A 10 -57.48 -33.98 27.43
CA ALA A 10 -56.75 -32.93 28.16
C ALA A 10 -55.27 -33.28 28.44
N LEU A 11 -54.84 -34.52 28.16
CA LEU A 11 -53.48 -35.01 28.43
C LEU A 11 -52.64 -35.29 27.16
N THR A 12 -53.15 -34.94 25.97
CA THR A 12 -52.42 -35.10 24.70
C THR A 12 -51.99 -33.79 24.04
N ASN A 13 -52.23 -32.63 24.67
CA ASN A 13 -51.81 -31.31 24.17
C ASN A 13 -50.77 -30.60 25.04
N THR A 14 -49.92 -31.35 25.73
CA THR A 14 -48.67 -30.83 26.30
C THR A 14 -47.47 -31.52 25.65
N VAL A 15 -47.46 -31.63 24.33
CA VAL A 15 -46.22 -31.74 23.58
C VAL A 15 -45.71 -30.32 23.37
N THR A 16 -44.84 -29.91 24.28
CA THR A 16 -43.85 -28.83 24.18
C THR A 16 -43.71 -28.19 22.79
N HIS A 17 -44.58 -27.23 22.47
CA HIS A 17 -44.30 -26.24 21.43
C HIS A 17 -43.47 -25.13 22.07
N TYR A 18 -42.14 -25.30 22.06
CA TYR A 18 -41.24 -24.18 22.30
C TYR A 18 -41.55 -23.10 21.26
N PRO A 19 -41.79 -21.83 21.66
CA PRO A 19 -42.13 -20.78 20.70
C PRO A 19 -41.01 -20.65 19.66
N ALA A 20 -41.35 -20.63 18.37
CA ALA A 20 -40.37 -20.54 17.28
C ALA A 20 -39.36 -19.39 17.46
N GLN A 21 -39.76 -18.27 18.08
CA GLN A 21 -38.88 -17.16 18.45
C GLN A 21 -37.77 -17.54 19.43
N VAL A 22 -38.06 -18.41 20.42
CA VAL A 22 -37.08 -18.87 21.40
C VAL A 22 -36.09 -19.84 20.74
N GLN A 23 -36.56 -20.69 19.82
CA GLN A 23 -35.70 -21.59 19.05
C GLN A 23 -34.75 -20.83 18.11
N VAL A 24 -35.23 -19.78 17.45
CA VAL A 24 -34.40 -18.88 16.61
C VAL A 24 -33.34 -18.14 17.46
N GLN A 25 -33.70 -17.68 18.67
CA GLN A 25 -32.75 -17.07 19.59
C GLN A 25 -31.67 -18.05 20.08
N VAL A 26 -32.05 -19.29 20.38
CA VAL A 26 -31.09 -20.33 20.82
C VAL A 26 -30.15 -20.72 19.68
N ALA A 27 -30.67 -20.91 18.46
CA ALA A 27 -29.85 -21.20 17.29
C ALA A 27 -28.89 -20.03 16.97
N GLY A 28 -29.35 -18.78 17.08
CA GLY A 28 -28.49 -17.60 16.92
C GLY A 28 -27.37 -17.52 17.96
N ARG A 29 -27.65 -17.88 19.22
CA ARG A 29 -26.62 -17.96 20.29
C ARG A 29 -25.63 -19.08 20.05
N GLN A 30 -26.08 -20.26 19.60
CA GLN A 30 -25.20 -21.38 19.28
C GLN A 30 -24.29 -21.07 18.09
N LEU A 31 -24.82 -20.39 17.07
CA LEU A 31 -24.04 -19.93 15.92
C LEU A 31 -22.97 -18.91 16.36
N ALA A 32 -23.33 -17.97 17.23
CA ALA A 32 -22.39 -17.00 17.79
C ALA A 32 -21.29 -17.67 18.63
N ILE A 33 -21.63 -18.68 19.43
CA ILE A 33 -20.65 -19.46 20.21
C ILE A 33 -19.74 -20.27 19.28
N ALA A 34 -20.29 -20.92 18.26
CA ALA A 34 -19.50 -21.69 17.29
C ALA A 34 -18.54 -20.78 16.48
N ALA A 35 -19.01 -19.59 16.08
CA ALA A 35 -18.17 -18.59 15.44
C ALA A 35 -17.06 -18.10 16.38
N GLN A 36 -17.38 -17.81 17.64
CA GLN A 36 -16.40 -17.39 18.63
C GLN A 36 -15.34 -18.48 18.89
N LEU A 37 -15.77 -19.74 19.01
CA LEU A 37 -14.87 -20.89 19.18
C LEU A 37 -13.97 -21.10 17.95
N GLY A 38 -14.49 -20.87 16.74
CA GLY A 38 -13.69 -20.90 15.52
C GLY A 38 -12.63 -19.79 15.51
N MET A 39 -13.02 -18.55 15.86
CA MET A 39 -12.08 -17.44 15.97
C MET A 39 -11.01 -17.67 17.04
N ASP A 40 -11.37 -18.26 18.18
CA ASP A 40 -10.42 -18.57 19.25
C ASP A 40 -9.45 -19.69 18.83
N LEU A 41 -9.93 -20.73 18.14
CA LEU A 41 -9.07 -21.80 17.61
C LEU A 41 -8.08 -21.26 16.57
N ASP A 42 -8.54 -20.42 15.65
CA ASP A 42 -7.69 -19.80 14.64
C ASP A 42 -6.64 -18.88 15.29
N ARG A 43 -7.03 -18.18 16.36
CA ARG A 43 -6.10 -17.34 17.12
C ARG A 43 -5.03 -18.16 17.85
N ASP A 44 -5.41 -19.28 18.46
CA ASP A 44 -4.46 -20.20 19.10
C ASP A 44 -3.46 -20.80 18.10
N ARG A 45 -3.93 -21.12 16.88
CA ARG A 45 -3.06 -21.53 15.76
C ARG A 45 -2.07 -20.42 15.39
N LEU A 46 -2.54 -19.18 15.26
CA LEU A 46 -1.67 -18.03 14.99
C LEU A 46 -0.63 -17.80 16.10
N VAL A 47 -1.01 -17.91 17.37
CA VAL A 47 -0.07 -17.77 18.50
C VAL A 47 1.03 -18.82 18.42
N THR A 48 0.68 -20.07 18.10
CA THR A 48 1.64 -21.16 17.92
C THR A 48 2.64 -20.85 16.81
N ILE A 49 2.13 -20.41 15.66
CA ILE A 49 2.92 -19.99 14.51
C ILE A 49 3.91 -18.87 14.89
N LEU A 50 3.42 -17.82 15.56
CA LEU A 50 4.25 -16.67 15.97
C LEU A 50 5.29 -17.02 17.04
N LYS A 51 5.06 -18.04 17.86
CA LYS A 51 6.07 -18.55 18.80
C LYS A 51 7.20 -19.30 18.10
N GLN A 52 6.91 -19.97 16.98
CA GLN A 52 7.90 -20.70 16.19
C GLN A 52 8.75 -19.78 15.29
N ALA A 53 8.18 -18.64 14.87
CA ALA A 53 8.87 -17.64 14.07
C ALA A 53 10.08 -17.00 14.78
N SER A 54 10.94 -16.31 14.03
CA SER A 54 12.09 -15.58 14.61
C SER A 54 11.64 -14.41 15.48
N ARG A 55 12.43 -14.07 16.51
CA ARG A 55 12.12 -12.94 17.40
C ARG A 55 12.03 -11.63 16.63
N GLU A 56 12.99 -11.38 15.73
CA GLU A 56 13.06 -10.17 14.94
C GLU A 56 11.78 -10.00 14.10
N SER A 57 11.36 -11.06 13.40
CA SER A 57 10.14 -11.06 12.58
C SER A 57 8.89 -10.81 13.42
N VAL A 58 8.82 -11.41 14.62
CA VAL A 58 7.67 -11.26 15.53
C VAL A 58 7.60 -9.85 16.09
N VAL A 59 8.72 -9.28 16.52
CA VAL A 59 8.75 -7.89 17.00
C VAL A 59 8.37 -6.92 15.89
N ASP A 60 8.83 -7.14 14.66
CA ASP A 60 8.45 -6.33 13.50
C ASP A 60 6.95 -6.42 13.24
N TYR A 61 6.38 -7.63 13.17
CA TYR A 61 4.95 -7.84 12.99
C TYR A 61 4.14 -7.17 14.12
N LEU A 62 4.45 -7.46 15.38
CA LEU A 62 3.72 -6.94 16.52
C LEU A 62 3.82 -5.41 16.64
N SER A 63 4.94 -4.81 16.23
CA SER A 63 5.11 -3.34 16.20
C SER A 63 4.14 -2.64 15.25
N THR A 64 3.52 -3.36 14.30
CA THR A 64 2.52 -2.83 13.38
C THR A 64 1.07 -3.00 13.86
N VAL A 65 0.84 -3.75 14.94
CA VAL A 65 -0.49 -4.07 15.45
C VAL A 65 -1.10 -2.83 16.12
N PRO A 66 -2.34 -2.43 15.77
CA PRO A 66 -2.99 -1.25 16.35
C PRO A 66 -3.41 -1.42 17.82
N VAL A 67 -3.51 -2.66 18.30
CA VAL A 67 -3.97 -3.02 19.66
C VAL A 67 -2.86 -2.84 20.73
N LEU A 68 -1.67 -2.35 20.36
CA LEU A 68 -0.62 -2.08 21.33
C LEU A 68 -0.99 -0.90 22.23
N ASP A 69 -1.35 -1.23 23.48
CA ASP A 69 -1.56 -0.24 24.52
C ASP A 69 -0.24 0.20 25.19
N ARG A 70 -0.36 1.24 26.00
CA ARG A 70 0.78 1.79 26.74
C ARG A 70 1.41 0.78 27.70
N GLU A 71 0.62 -0.10 28.31
CA GLU A 71 1.11 -1.06 29.30
C GLU A 71 2.03 -2.10 28.66
N LEU A 72 1.69 -2.60 27.47
CA LEU A 72 2.54 -3.50 26.69
C LEU A 72 3.82 -2.82 26.20
N ILE A 73 3.72 -1.57 25.76
CA ILE A 73 4.89 -0.79 25.36
C ILE A 73 5.85 -0.61 26.55
N GLU A 74 5.33 -0.23 27.71
CA GLU A 74 6.12 -0.08 28.95
C GLU A 74 6.72 -1.42 29.40
N ARG A 75 5.93 -2.52 29.37
CA ARG A 75 6.36 -3.84 29.84
C ARG A 75 7.53 -4.41 29.03
N PHE A 76 7.56 -4.15 27.73
CA PHE A 76 8.57 -4.69 26.82
C PHE A 76 9.45 -3.59 26.19
N GLU A 77 9.68 -2.49 26.91
CA GLU A 77 10.39 -1.27 26.46
C GLU A 77 11.69 -1.56 25.68
N LEU A 78 12.49 -2.53 26.17
CA LEU A 78 13.80 -2.89 25.61
C LEU A 78 13.72 -3.85 24.42
N CYS A 79 12.54 -4.40 24.13
CA CYS A 79 12.34 -5.35 23.04
C CYS A 79 11.84 -4.68 21.78
N TRP A 80 11.20 -3.51 21.89
CA TRP A 80 10.60 -2.82 20.77
C TRP A 80 11.62 -2.12 19.89
N ARG A 81 11.35 -2.13 18.59
CA ARG A 81 11.98 -1.23 17.63
C ARG A 81 11.24 0.09 17.65
N TRP A 82 11.81 1.07 18.35
CA TRP A 82 11.20 2.39 18.55
C TRP A 82 10.94 3.18 17.27
N SER A 83 11.71 2.92 16.21
CA SER A 83 11.41 3.43 14.86
C SER A 83 10.09 2.86 14.33
N SER A 84 9.90 1.53 14.42
CA SER A 84 8.66 0.87 13.97
C SER A 84 7.44 1.35 14.76
N LEU A 85 7.57 1.52 16.08
CA LEU A 85 6.50 2.09 16.90
C LEU A 85 6.23 3.56 16.53
N ALA A 86 7.27 4.38 16.33
CA ALA A 86 7.11 5.79 15.93
C ALA A 86 6.36 5.95 14.60
N SER A 87 6.52 5.00 13.68
CA SER A 87 5.83 4.98 12.38
C SER A 87 4.44 4.35 12.42
N ASN A 88 4.04 3.74 13.53
CA ASN A 88 2.76 3.03 13.63
C ASN A 88 1.60 4.04 13.74
N GLN A 89 0.74 4.07 12.73
CA GLN A 89 -0.42 4.98 12.67
C GLN A 89 -1.61 4.51 13.53
N GLY A 90 -1.61 3.25 13.98
CA GLY A 90 -2.66 2.65 14.79
C GLY A 90 -2.45 2.75 16.29
N LEU A 91 -1.29 3.26 16.75
CA LEU A 91 -1.06 3.47 18.19
C LEU A 91 -2.01 4.52 18.78
N PRO A 92 -2.33 4.42 20.09
CA PRO A 92 -3.14 5.42 20.79
C PRO A 92 -2.33 6.69 21.08
N TRP A 93 -1.96 7.41 20.00
CA TRP A 93 -1.14 8.61 20.08
C TRP A 93 -1.79 9.67 20.96
N SER A 94 -0.99 10.18 21.88
CA SER A 94 -1.35 11.29 22.76
C SER A 94 -0.07 12.05 23.10
N VAL A 95 -0.21 13.32 23.45
CA VAL A 95 0.94 14.14 23.88
C VAL A 95 1.64 13.48 25.08
N GLN A 96 0.87 12.88 25.99
CA GLN A 96 1.39 12.16 27.16
C GLN A 96 2.21 10.92 26.79
N LEU A 97 1.81 10.17 25.76
CA LEU A 97 2.58 9.02 25.27
C LEU A 97 3.90 9.45 24.64
N ILE A 98 3.89 10.57 23.88
CA ILE A 98 5.10 11.14 23.28
C ILE A 98 6.06 11.61 24.38
N GLU A 99 5.56 12.36 25.36
CA GLU A 99 6.34 12.83 26.52
C GLU A 99 6.93 11.69 27.34
N ARG A 100 6.13 10.63 27.59
CA ARG A 100 6.55 9.52 28.44
C ARG A 100 7.83 8.83 27.94
N PHE A 101 7.98 8.75 26.63
CA PHE A 101 9.09 8.06 25.96
C PHE A 101 9.92 8.98 25.08
N GLU A 102 9.99 10.27 25.43
CA GLU A 102 10.66 11.34 24.67
C GLU A 102 12.07 10.95 24.18
N GLU A 103 12.85 10.29 25.04
CA GLU A 103 14.24 9.89 24.77
C GLU A 103 14.39 8.57 24.01
N ARG A 104 13.30 7.84 23.79
CA ARG A 104 13.29 6.57 23.06
C ARG A 104 12.79 6.73 21.64
N TRP A 105 11.92 7.72 21.42
CA TRP A 105 11.32 7.92 20.12
C TRP A 105 12.34 8.27 19.04
N CYS A 106 12.14 7.67 17.87
CA CYS A 106 12.79 8.11 16.65
C CYS A 106 12.06 9.36 16.16
N TRP A 107 12.61 10.54 16.46
CA TRP A 107 11.96 11.82 16.15
C TRP A 107 11.79 12.10 14.66
N SER A 108 12.67 11.56 13.81
CA SER A 108 12.45 11.61 12.36
C SER A 108 11.20 10.84 11.94
N ALA A 109 11.03 9.61 12.44
CA ALA A 109 9.84 8.80 12.16
C ALA A 109 8.56 9.41 12.75
N LEU A 110 8.62 10.03 13.93
CA LEU A 110 7.48 10.78 14.47
C LEU A 110 7.13 12.00 13.63
N SER A 111 8.13 12.76 13.13
CA SER A 111 7.90 13.92 12.25
C SER A 111 7.18 13.55 10.95
N GLU A 112 7.37 12.33 10.45
CA GLU A 112 6.72 11.83 9.23
C GLU A 112 5.33 11.26 9.50
N ASN A 113 5.01 10.90 10.75
CA ASN A 113 3.81 10.13 11.04
C ASN A 113 2.54 11.03 11.02
N PRO A 114 1.56 10.74 10.14
CA PRO A 114 0.35 11.54 9.99
C PRO A 114 -0.69 11.32 11.11
N ALA A 115 -0.52 10.28 11.93
CA ALA A 115 -1.47 9.91 12.98
C ALA A 115 -1.21 10.59 14.34
N LEU A 116 -0.14 11.38 14.46
CA LEU A 116 0.09 12.17 15.67
C LEU A 116 -1.01 13.21 15.87
N PRO A 117 -1.29 13.62 17.12
CA PRO A 117 -2.23 14.70 17.42
C PRO A 117 -1.60 16.07 17.11
N TRP A 118 -1.31 16.30 15.82
CA TRP A 118 -0.65 17.52 15.36
C TRP A 118 -1.43 18.76 15.76
N SER A 119 -0.73 19.66 16.40
CA SER A 119 -1.19 20.98 16.82
C SER A 119 0.00 21.92 16.79
N VAL A 120 -0.27 23.22 16.71
CA VAL A 120 0.79 24.23 16.74
C VAL A 120 1.55 24.15 18.07
N GLU A 121 0.84 23.88 19.17
CA GLU A 121 1.39 23.69 20.51
C GLU A 121 2.30 22.46 20.60
N LEU A 122 1.95 21.33 19.96
CA LEU A 122 2.80 20.14 19.93
C LEU A 122 4.10 20.39 19.15
N ILE A 123 4.00 21.10 18.03
CA ILE A 123 5.18 21.47 17.22
C ILE A 123 6.11 22.36 18.04
N GLU A 124 5.57 23.40 18.68
CA GLU A 124 6.34 24.30 19.56
C GLU A 124 7.01 23.57 20.71
N ARG A 125 6.27 22.67 21.38
CA ARG A 125 6.76 22.00 22.58
C ARG A 125 8.03 21.20 22.35
N PHE A 126 8.18 20.61 21.17
CA PHE A 126 9.33 19.77 20.80
C PHE A 126 10.09 20.34 19.59
N GLU A 127 10.09 21.66 19.41
CA GLU A 127 10.61 22.32 18.21
C GLU A 127 12.06 21.94 17.86
N ASP A 128 12.89 21.63 18.86
CA ASP A 128 14.30 21.29 18.67
C ASP A 128 14.55 19.78 18.48
N ARG A 129 13.54 18.95 18.71
CA ARG A 129 13.63 17.50 18.46
C ARG A 129 13.06 17.10 17.11
N TRP A 130 12.12 17.88 16.58
CA TRP A 130 11.52 17.58 15.29
C TRP A 130 12.51 17.62 14.13
N CYS A 131 12.35 16.67 13.21
CA CYS A 131 13.01 16.71 11.92
C CYS A 131 12.23 17.68 11.00
N TRP A 132 12.71 18.93 10.88
CA TRP A 132 12.00 19.98 10.14
C TRP A 132 11.88 19.73 8.64
N SER A 133 12.79 18.95 8.03
CA SER A 133 12.63 18.51 6.66
C SER A 133 11.42 17.57 6.52
N ALA A 134 11.30 16.57 7.40
CA ALA A 134 10.15 15.67 7.43
C ALA A 134 8.84 16.40 7.77
N LEU A 135 8.85 17.33 8.73
CA LEU A 135 7.67 18.15 9.01
C LEU A 135 7.26 19.01 7.81
N SER A 136 8.21 19.50 7.00
CA SER A 136 7.90 20.31 5.82
C SER A 136 7.14 19.52 4.75
N GLU A 137 7.30 18.19 4.71
CA GLU A 137 6.65 17.29 3.76
C GLU A 137 5.35 16.67 4.32
N ASN A 138 5.16 16.70 5.64
CA ASN A 138 4.07 15.98 6.27
C ASN A 138 2.71 16.66 5.99
N PRO A 139 1.75 15.93 5.36
CA PRO A 139 0.46 16.50 4.96
C PRO A 139 -0.53 16.66 6.13
N ALA A 140 -0.25 16.06 7.29
CA ALA A 140 -1.14 16.06 8.44
C ALA A 140 -0.93 17.25 9.40
N LEU A 141 0.08 18.10 9.16
CA LEU A 141 0.25 19.32 9.95
C LEU A 141 -0.94 20.26 9.77
N PRO A 142 -1.25 21.10 10.77
CA PRO A 142 -2.27 22.14 10.68
C PRO A 142 -1.75 23.33 9.85
N TRP A 143 -1.50 23.10 8.56
CA TRP A 143 -0.93 24.09 7.66
C TRP A 143 -1.80 25.34 7.60
N SER A 144 -1.17 26.48 7.82
CA SER A 144 -1.73 27.82 7.71
C SER A 144 -0.62 28.78 7.29
N VAL A 145 -0.98 29.94 6.74
CA VAL A 145 0.00 30.97 6.38
C VAL A 145 0.78 31.38 7.65
N GLU A 146 0.08 31.50 8.77
CA GLU A 146 0.63 31.86 10.07
C GLU A 146 1.65 30.83 10.58
N LEU A 147 1.38 29.53 10.43
CA LEU A 147 2.32 28.47 10.81
C LEU A 147 3.59 28.50 9.95
N ILE A 148 3.43 28.69 8.63
CA ILE A 148 4.55 28.82 7.69
C ILE A 148 5.42 30.01 8.10
N GLU A 149 4.79 31.12 8.43
CA GLU A 149 5.47 32.35 8.84
C GLU A 149 6.22 32.20 10.17
N ARG A 150 5.54 31.64 11.16
CA ARG A 150 6.05 31.50 12.52
C ARG A 150 7.36 30.73 12.59
N PHE A 151 7.48 29.67 11.77
CA PHE A 151 8.68 28.85 11.69
C PHE A 151 9.42 28.98 10.35
N GLY A 152 9.25 30.12 9.66
CA GLY A 152 9.80 30.33 8.31
C GLY A 152 11.32 30.15 8.18
N GLY A 153 12.07 30.24 9.28
CA GLY A 153 13.51 29.98 9.32
C GLY A 153 13.90 28.51 9.56
N ARG A 154 12.97 27.69 10.04
CA ARG A 154 13.18 26.25 10.30
C ARG A 154 12.66 25.37 9.17
N TRP A 155 11.64 25.83 8.44
CA TRP A 155 11.09 25.09 7.30
C TRP A 155 12.09 24.87 6.18
N TYR A 156 12.02 23.68 5.58
CA TYR A 156 12.76 23.35 4.38
C TYR A 156 11.93 23.74 3.16
N TRP A 157 12.21 24.92 2.59
CA TRP A 157 11.37 25.53 1.55
C TRP A 157 11.25 24.71 0.26
N ASN A 158 12.26 23.91 -0.09
CA ASN A 158 12.15 22.96 -1.20
C ASN A 158 11.05 21.92 -0.93
N ALA A 159 11.01 21.34 0.28
CA ALA A 159 9.96 20.41 0.69
C ALA A 159 8.59 21.08 0.76
N LEU A 160 8.50 22.29 1.33
CA LEU A 160 7.23 23.04 1.33
C LEU A 160 6.73 23.32 -0.09
N SER A 161 7.63 23.64 -1.04
CA SER A 161 7.28 23.92 -2.44
C SER A 161 6.65 22.72 -3.12
N ALA A 162 7.01 21.50 -2.70
CA ALA A 162 6.49 20.26 -3.25
C ALA A 162 5.27 19.69 -2.51
N ASN A 163 5.00 20.19 -1.31
CA ASN A 163 3.97 19.61 -0.45
C ASN A 163 2.56 20.04 -0.95
N PRO A 164 1.70 19.09 -1.36
CA PRO A 164 0.39 19.39 -1.91
C PRO A 164 -0.65 19.78 -0.84
N ALA A 165 -0.34 19.57 0.45
CA ALA A 165 -1.25 19.83 1.56
C ALA A 165 -1.20 21.27 2.08
N LEU A 166 -0.26 22.11 1.59
CA LEU A 166 -0.27 23.53 1.94
C LEU A 166 -1.57 24.20 1.45
N PRO A 167 -2.02 25.27 2.11
CA PRO A 167 -3.17 26.06 1.68
C PRO A 167 -2.80 26.95 0.47
N TRP A 168 -2.49 26.30 -0.65
CA TRP A 168 -2.04 26.97 -1.86
C TRP A 168 -3.06 27.99 -2.35
N SER A 169 -2.59 29.22 -2.48
CA SER A 169 -3.34 30.35 -3.03
C SER A 169 -2.37 31.28 -3.74
N LEU A 170 -2.90 32.15 -4.60
CA LEU A 170 -2.08 33.17 -5.23
C LEU A 170 -1.44 34.11 -4.17
N GLU A 171 -2.16 34.39 -3.08
CA GLU A 171 -1.64 35.18 -1.96
C GLU A 171 -0.42 34.48 -1.30
N LEU A 172 -0.53 33.18 -0.99
CA LEU A 172 0.58 32.42 -0.39
C LEU A 172 1.80 32.37 -1.32
N LEU A 173 1.57 32.20 -2.63
CA LEU A 173 2.61 32.21 -3.64
C LEU A 173 3.34 33.55 -3.70
N GLU A 174 2.58 34.65 -3.78
CA GLU A 174 3.13 36.02 -3.84
C GLU A 174 3.88 36.38 -2.55
N ARG A 175 3.31 36.04 -1.38
CA ARG A 175 3.86 36.39 -0.07
C ARG A 175 5.25 35.81 0.19
N PHE A 176 5.52 34.61 -0.33
CA PHE A 176 6.81 33.94 -0.20
C PHE A 176 7.48 33.66 -1.55
N GLU A 177 7.20 34.50 -2.56
CA GLU A 177 7.63 34.31 -3.95
C GLU A 177 9.13 33.97 -4.09
N ASP A 178 9.99 34.64 -3.33
CA ASP A 178 11.45 34.47 -3.43
C ASP A 178 11.99 33.31 -2.58
N ARG A 179 11.14 32.68 -1.77
CA ARG A 179 11.51 31.50 -0.97
C ARG A 179 11.10 30.20 -1.61
N TRP A 180 10.10 30.24 -2.50
CA TRP A 180 9.66 29.04 -3.21
C TRP A 180 10.71 28.53 -4.19
N SER A 181 10.83 27.21 -4.22
CA SER A 181 11.59 26.50 -5.24
C SER A 181 10.71 26.35 -6.48
N TRP A 182 10.84 27.28 -7.42
CA TRP A 182 10.01 27.33 -8.63
C TRP A 182 10.26 26.16 -9.58
N VAL A 183 11.54 25.81 -9.73
CA VAL A 183 12.03 24.66 -10.46
C VAL A 183 12.92 23.93 -9.48
N GLY A 184 12.56 22.69 -9.15
CA GLY A 184 13.28 21.88 -8.19
C GLY A 184 14.79 21.79 -8.47
N ASP A 185 15.59 21.41 -7.45
CA ASP A 185 17.03 21.26 -7.60
C ASP A 185 17.35 20.04 -8.48
N CYS A 186 17.85 20.30 -9.68
CA CYS A 186 18.16 19.28 -10.69
C CYS A 186 19.33 18.37 -10.32
N PHE A 187 20.16 18.74 -9.33
CA PHE A 187 21.26 17.91 -8.84
C PHE A 187 20.88 17.02 -7.66
N ASN A 188 19.86 17.42 -6.90
CA ASN A 188 19.36 16.69 -5.73
C ASN A 188 17.98 16.05 -5.94
N ALA A 189 17.46 16.08 -7.17
CA ALA A 189 16.17 15.50 -7.56
C ALA A 189 14.94 15.98 -6.74
N GLY A 190 15.05 17.10 -6.02
CA GLY A 190 14.00 17.63 -5.16
C GLY A 190 12.87 18.28 -5.96
N PRO A 191 11.58 17.97 -5.72
CA PRO A 191 10.46 18.58 -6.44
C PRO A 191 10.34 20.08 -6.15
N GLY A 192 9.94 20.85 -7.16
CA GLY A 192 9.61 22.27 -7.03
C GLY A 192 8.12 22.54 -7.22
N LEU A 193 7.73 23.81 -7.24
CA LEU A 193 6.35 24.22 -7.52
C LEU A 193 5.85 23.62 -8.84
N ASN A 194 6.69 23.57 -9.87
CA ASN A 194 6.41 22.96 -11.18
C ASN A 194 5.90 21.50 -11.13
N ASP A 195 6.28 20.72 -10.11
CA ASP A 195 5.81 19.34 -9.90
C ASP A 195 4.62 19.24 -8.92
N ASN A 196 4.27 20.34 -8.24
CA ASN A 196 3.31 20.30 -7.14
C ASN A 196 1.88 20.18 -7.68
N ARG A 197 1.22 19.07 -7.33
CA ARG A 197 -0.16 18.77 -7.75
C ARG A 197 -1.24 19.44 -6.87
N GLY A 198 -0.86 20.02 -5.73
CA GLY A 198 -1.76 20.77 -4.85
C GLY A 198 -1.91 22.25 -5.22
N LEU A 199 -1.09 22.77 -6.14
CA LEU A 199 -1.23 24.13 -6.63
C LEU A 199 -2.52 24.31 -7.45
N PRO A 200 -3.20 25.47 -7.33
CA PRO A 200 -4.33 25.81 -8.18
C PRO A 200 -3.86 26.21 -9.58
N TRP A 201 -3.32 25.25 -10.33
CA TRP A 201 -2.82 25.49 -11.67
C TRP A 201 -3.91 26.07 -12.56
N SER A 202 -3.61 27.23 -13.14
CA SER A 202 -4.42 27.87 -14.14
C SER A 202 -3.53 28.33 -15.28
N PHE A 203 -4.14 28.55 -16.44
CA PHE A 203 -3.44 29.14 -17.58
C PHE A 203 -2.82 30.51 -17.20
N GLU A 204 -3.51 31.32 -16.40
CA GLU A 204 -3.04 32.61 -15.91
C GLU A 204 -1.82 32.46 -15.00
N LEU A 205 -1.81 31.46 -14.11
CA LEU A 205 -0.69 31.17 -13.22
C LEU A 205 0.56 30.77 -14.03
N ILE A 206 0.38 29.85 -14.98
CA ILE A 206 1.46 29.40 -15.88
C ILE A 206 2.01 30.60 -16.67
N GLU A 207 1.13 31.39 -17.28
CA GLU A 207 1.53 32.56 -18.07
C GLU A 207 2.27 33.61 -17.23
N ARG A 208 1.80 33.85 -15.99
CA ARG A 208 2.42 34.79 -15.06
C ARG A 208 3.83 34.35 -14.64
N TYR A 209 4.02 33.07 -14.35
CA TYR A 209 5.27 32.55 -13.78
C TYR A 209 6.15 31.76 -14.77
N LYS A 210 5.80 31.73 -16.06
CA LYS A 210 6.55 31.00 -17.12
C LYS A 210 8.06 31.30 -17.14
N HIS A 211 8.46 32.52 -16.79
CA HIS A 211 9.86 32.92 -16.75
C HIS A 211 10.63 32.23 -15.61
N ARG A 212 9.97 32.05 -14.45
CA ARG A 212 10.50 31.30 -13.31
C ARG A 212 10.46 29.79 -13.55
N LEU A 213 9.53 29.32 -14.39
CA LEU A 213 9.36 27.91 -14.80
C LEU A 213 10.20 27.52 -16.03
N SER A 214 11.17 28.34 -16.44
CA SER A 214 11.94 28.12 -17.67
C SER A 214 12.92 26.94 -17.56
N GLY A 215 13.39 26.45 -18.71
CA GLY A 215 14.33 25.33 -18.77
C GLY A 215 13.71 24.02 -18.25
N LEU A 216 14.29 23.47 -17.18
CA LEU A 216 13.85 22.21 -16.58
C LEU A 216 12.44 22.28 -15.98
N GLY A 217 11.90 23.49 -15.75
CA GLY A 217 10.54 23.65 -15.25
C GLY A 217 9.49 23.05 -16.19
N TRP A 218 9.68 23.17 -17.50
CA TRP A 218 8.76 22.60 -18.50
C TRP A 218 8.81 21.07 -18.58
N LEU A 219 9.92 20.44 -18.18
CA LEU A 219 10.01 18.97 -18.13
C LEU A 219 9.03 18.41 -17.09
N ALA A 220 9.09 18.96 -15.88
CA ALA A 220 8.17 18.68 -14.78
C ALA A 220 6.72 19.01 -15.13
N LEU A 221 6.46 20.20 -15.70
CA LEU A 221 5.11 20.58 -16.09
C LEU A 221 4.52 19.62 -17.13
N SER A 222 5.34 19.05 -18.03
CA SER A 222 4.87 18.08 -19.03
C SER A 222 4.34 16.79 -18.40
N ASP A 223 4.86 16.40 -17.24
CA ASP A 223 4.44 15.21 -16.48
C ASP A 223 3.39 15.52 -15.40
N ASN A 224 3.14 16.81 -15.14
CA ASN A 224 2.25 17.23 -14.07
C ASN A 224 0.77 17.07 -14.47
N GLU A 225 0.12 16.10 -13.86
CA GLU A 225 -1.28 15.74 -14.10
C GLU A 225 -2.30 16.75 -13.53
N ALA A 226 -1.86 17.69 -12.68
CA ALA A 226 -2.73 18.70 -12.08
C ALA A 226 -2.90 19.95 -12.95
N LEU A 227 -2.18 20.06 -14.09
CA LEU A 227 -2.37 21.17 -15.01
C LEU A 227 -3.77 21.15 -15.64
N PRO A 228 -4.31 22.32 -16.02
CA PRO A 228 -5.58 22.42 -16.75
C PRO A 228 -5.36 22.04 -18.23
N TRP A 229 -5.02 20.77 -18.49
CA TRP A 229 -4.72 20.28 -19.82
C TRP A 229 -5.88 20.51 -20.78
N SER A 230 -5.57 21.20 -21.87
CA SER A 230 -6.47 21.45 -22.98
C SER A 230 -5.66 21.45 -24.27
N LEU A 231 -6.33 21.24 -25.41
CA LEU A 231 -5.64 21.33 -26.70
C LEU A 231 -5.01 22.72 -26.90
N GLU A 232 -5.68 23.79 -26.44
CA GLU A 232 -5.14 25.16 -26.47
C GLU A 232 -3.85 25.30 -25.67
N LEU A 233 -3.79 24.76 -24.44
CA LEU A 233 -2.59 24.79 -23.61
C LEU A 233 -1.43 24.01 -24.26
N ILE A 234 -1.74 22.84 -24.84
CA ILE A 234 -0.75 22.00 -25.52
C ILE A 234 -0.20 22.72 -26.75
N GLU A 235 -1.06 23.30 -27.57
CA GLU A 235 -0.67 24.03 -28.79
C GLU A 235 0.09 25.32 -28.49
N ARG A 236 -0.32 26.09 -27.48
CA ARG A 236 0.31 27.37 -27.14
C ARG A 236 1.78 27.23 -26.76
N TYR A 237 2.12 26.13 -26.09
CA TYR A 237 3.48 25.87 -25.62
C TYR A 237 4.06 24.59 -26.25
N GLU A 238 3.65 24.27 -27.48
CA GLU A 238 4.00 23.04 -28.22
C GLU A 238 5.52 22.75 -28.20
N ASP A 239 6.33 23.80 -28.32
CA ASP A 239 7.80 23.72 -28.36
C ASP A 239 8.48 23.76 -26.99
N ASN A 240 7.74 24.14 -25.94
CA ASN A 240 8.24 24.09 -24.57
C ASN A 240 8.04 22.71 -23.95
N TRP A 241 6.97 22.01 -24.33
CA TRP A 241 6.64 20.70 -23.77
C TRP A 241 7.69 19.65 -24.13
N LYS A 242 7.96 18.79 -23.16
CA LYS A 242 8.73 17.56 -23.38
C LYS A 242 7.76 16.46 -23.79
N TRP A 243 7.88 16.02 -25.04
CA TRP A 243 6.95 15.06 -25.63
C TRP A 243 7.25 13.60 -25.26
N GLU A 244 8.53 13.21 -25.30
CA GLU A 244 9.02 11.88 -24.93
C GLU A 244 9.54 11.84 -23.49
N GLY A 245 9.48 10.68 -22.84
CA GLY A 245 10.15 10.46 -21.56
C GLY A 245 11.64 10.15 -21.72
N GLY A 246 12.32 9.89 -20.60
CA GLY A 246 13.62 9.21 -20.62
C GLY A 246 14.88 10.08 -20.51
N MET A 247 14.73 11.36 -20.16
CA MET A 247 15.88 12.13 -19.68
C MET A 247 16.21 11.68 -18.25
N GLN A 248 17.11 10.71 -18.12
CA GLN A 248 17.57 10.20 -16.83
C GLN A 248 18.63 11.14 -16.26
N TYR A 249 18.24 11.97 -15.30
CA TYR A 249 19.19 12.53 -14.36
C TYR A 249 19.31 11.59 -13.16
N PRO A 250 20.47 11.51 -12.47
CA PRO A 250 20.60 10.66 -11.30
C PRO A 250 19.48 10.95 -10.29
N GLY A 251 18.59 9.98 -10.08
CA GLY A 251 17.49 10.09 -9.11
C GLY A 251 16.16 10.63 -9.63
N ARG A 252 16.00 11.01 -10.91
CA ARG A 252 14.69 11.44 -11.46
C ARG A 252 14.52 11.12 -12.95
N SER A 253 13.40 10.50 -13.30
CA SER A 253 12.90 10.34 -14.67
C SER A 253 11.71 11.28 -14.86
N TRP A 254 11.65 11.99 -15.98
CA TRP A 254 10.44 12.68 -16.44
C TRP A 254 9.87 11.92 -17.62
N ASP A 255 8.57 11.63 -17.57
CA ASP A 255 7.92 10.72 -18.50
C ASP A 255 7.26 11.46 -19.70
N GLY A 256 7.25 12.80 -19.67
CA GLY A 256 6.82 13.68 -20.77
C GLY A 256 5.33 13.57 -21.11
N LEU A 257 4.87 14.38 -22.08
CA LEU A 257 3.46 14.41 -22.48
C LEU A 257 2.96 13.03 -22.93
N SER A 258 3.78 12.23 -23.62
CA SER A 258 3.35 10.91 -24.14
C SER A 258 2.97 9.92 -23.04
N SER A 259 3.51 10.07 -21.82
CA SER A 259 3.16 9.21 -20.68
C SER A 259 2.11 9.81 -19.74
N ASN A 260 1.85 11.11 -19.86
CA ASN A 260 0.96 11.82 -18.95
C ASN A 260 -0.49 11.39 -19.16
N LYS A 261 -1.12 10.85 -18.10
CA LYS A 261 -2.46 10.26 -18.15
C LYS A 261 -3.58 11.30 -18.09
N ALA A 262 -3.28 12.53 -17.67
CA ALA A 262 -4.26 13.60 -17.50
C ALA A 262 -4.50 14.43 -18.77
N LEU A 263 -3.74 14.19 -19.84
CA LEU A 263 -4.00 14.86 -21.12
C LEU A 263 -5.40 14.47 -21.65
N PRO A 264 -6.06 15.38 -22.40
CA PRO A 264 -7.34 15.11 -23.05
C PRO A 264 -7.12 14.23 -24.29
N TRP A 265 -6.67 12.99 -24.08
CA TRP A 265 -6.34 12.06 -25.15
C TRP A 265 -7.57 11.79 -26.02
N THR A 266 -7.40 12.06 -27.31
CA THR A 266 -8.36 11.73 -28.36
C THR A 266 -7.59 11.21 -29.56
N LEU A 267 -8.24 10.43 -30.43
CA LEU A 267 -7.63 10.00 -31.67
C LEU A 267 -7.10 11.20 -32.49
N ALA A 268 -7.86 12.31 -32.52
CA ALA A 268 -7.47 13.54 -33.19
C ALA A 268 -6.21 14.18 -32.60
N LEU A 269 -6.06 14.19 -31.27
CA LEU A 269 -4.83 14.69 -30.62
C LEU A 269 -3.63 13.80 -30.97
N ILE A 270 -3.81 12.47 -30.93
CA ILE A 270 -2.75 11.51 -31.29
C ILE A 270 -2.34 11.71 -32.75
N GLU A 271 -3.30 11.79 -33.68
CA GLU A 271 -3.02 12.04 -35.11
C GLU A 271 -2.38 13.41 -35.34
N ARG A 272 -2.78 14.45 -34.59
CA ARG A 272 -2.23 15.80 -34.71
C ARG A 272 -0.75 15.87 -34.35
N PHE A 273 -0.33 15.11 -33.33
CA PHE A 273 1.01 15.15 -32.76
C PHE A 273 1.80 13.84 -32.91
N GLU A 274 1.38 12.94 -33.81
CA GLU A 274 1.98 11.61 -33.96
C GLU A 274 3.49 11.61 -34.25
N GLY A 275 3.99 12.71 -34.83
CA GLY A 275 5.41 12.90 -35.14
C GLY A 275 6.25 13.40 -33.96
N ARG A 276 5.60 13.92 -32.91
CA ARG A 276 6.26 14.34 -31.66
C ARG A 276 6.09 13.31 -30.54
N LEU A 277 4.98 12.55 -30.57
CA LEU A 277 4.68 11.56 -29.54
C LEU A 277 5.63 10.36 -29.59
N SER A 278 6.03 9.92 -28.40
CA SER A 278 6.81 8.70 -28.22
C SER A 278 5.86 7.51 -28.16
N TRP A 279 5.84 6.70 -29.21
CA TRP A 279 5.02 5.49 -29.28
C TRP A 279 5.36 4.46 -28.21
N CYS A 280 6.63 4.44 -27.81
CA CYS A 280 7.15 3.69 -26.69
C CYS A 280 6.50 4.11 -25.35
N ASP A 281 6.24 5.40 -25.15
CA ASP A 281 5.61 5.94 -23.94
C ASP A 281 4.08 5.87 -24.03
N LEU A 282 3.50 6.16 -25.19
CA LEU A 282 2.07 5.96 -25.43
C LEU A 282 1.66 4.50 -25.18
N SER A 283 2.48 3.52 -25.59
CA SER A 283 2.17 2.09 -25.41
C SER A 283 2.04 1.65 -23.94
N ARG A 284 2.66 2.37 -23.00
CA ARG A 284 2.50 2.12 -21.55
C ARG A 284 1.50 3.05 -20.88
N ASN A 285 1.02 4.07 -21.60
CA ASN A 285 0.17 5.10 -21.03
C ASN A 285 -1.27 4.57 -20.88
N GLU A 286 -1.72 4.49 -19.64
CA GLU A 286 -3.04 3.98 -19.27
C GLU A 286 -4.15 5.03 -19.40
N GLY A 287 -3.81 6.30 -19.63
CA GLY A 287 -4.77 7.39 -19.84
C GLY A 287 -5.28 7.51 -21.28
N LEU A 288 -4.74 6.72 -22.22
CA LEU A 288 -5.25 6.71 -23.60
C LEU A 288 -6.65 6.09 -23.67
N PRO A 289 -7.49 6.51 -24.64
CA PRO A 289 -8.79 5.91 -24.91
C PRO A 289 -8.61 4.58 -25.65
N TRP A 290 -8.02 3.58 -24.98
CA TRP A 290 -7.74 2.29 -25.59
C TRP A 290 -9.00 1.63 -26.13
N SER A 291 -8.95 1.29 -27.41
CA SER A 291 -10.00 0.57 -28.12
C SER A 291 -9.34 -0.35 -29.15
N LEU A 292 -10.06 -1.36 -29.62
CA LEU A 292 -9.56 -2.22 -30.69
C LEU A 292 -9.24 -1.39 -31.95
N GLU A 293 -10.07 -0.37 -32.24
CA GLU A 293 -9.84 0.58 -33.34
C GLU A 293 -8.51 1.33 -33.19
N LEU A 294 -8.21 1.87 -32.00
CA LEU A 294 -6.96 2.60 -31.75
C LEU A 294 -5.74 1.67 -31.90
N ILE A 295 -5.86 0.43 -31.41
CA ILE A 295 -4.80 -0.57 -31.52
C ILE A 295 -4.54 -0.93 -32.99
N GLU A 296 -5.60 -1.24 -33.76
CA GLU A 296 -5.50 -1.59 -35.19
C GLU A 296 -5.00 -0.39 -36.02
N ARG A 297 -5.45 0.82 -35.71
CA ARG A 297 -5.11 2.05 -36.46
C ARG A 297 -3.60 2.32 -36.49
N PHE A 298 -2.92 2.02 -35.40
CA PHE A 298 -1.48 2.26 -35.23
C PHE A 298 -0.70 0.97 -34.93
N GLU A 299 -1.17 -0.18 -35.42
CA GLU A 299 -0.63 -1.52 -35.13
C GLU A 299 0.89 -1.59 -35.22
N GLU A 300 1.46 -1.02 -36.28
CA GLU A 300 2.89 -1.07 -36.59
C GLU A 300 3.73 -0.03 -35.84
N ARG A 301 3.10 0.93 -35.16
CA ARG A 301 3.80 1.94 -34.36
C ARG A 301 3.87 1.57 -32.89
N TRP A 302 2.91 0.77 -32.41
CA TRP A 302 2.89 0.36 -31.02
C TRP A 302 4.11 -0.49 -30.64
N ASP A 303 4.63 -0.22 -29.44
CA ASP A 303 5.56 -1.11 -28.78
C ASP A 303 4.78 -2.25 -28.13
N TRP A 304 4.68 -3.37 -28.83
CA TRP A 304 3.94 -4.54 -28.37
C TRP A 304 4.45 -5.15 -27.07
N LYS A 305 5.75 -5.01 -26.76
CA LYS A 305 6.27 -5.44 -25.46
C LYS A 305 5.64 -4.59 -24.36
N ARG A 306 5.61 -3.27 -24.53
CA ARG A 306 5.00 -2.36 -23.54
C ARG A 306 3.47 -2.47 -23.48
N LEU A 307 2.81 -2.66 -24.62
CA LEU A 307 1.37 -2.96 -24.64
C LEU A 307 1.04 -4.24 -23.87
N SER A 308 1.90 -5.26 -23.93
CA SER A 308 1.69 -6.52 -23.22
C SER A 308 1.60 -6.35 -21.70
N GLY A 309 2.34 -5.39 -21.14
CA GLY A 309 2.33 -5.05 -19.72
C GLY A 309 1.32 -3.95 -19.35
N ASN A 310 0.63 -3.34 -20.30
CA ASN A 310 -0.27 -2.22 -20.05
C ASN A 310 -1.64 -2.72 -19.55
N GLY A 311 -2.02 -2.32 -18.34
CA GLY A 311 -3.25 -2.78 -17.69
C GLY A 311 -4.54 -2.15 -18.24
N ALA A 312 -4.44 -1.05 -19.01
CA ALA A 312 -5.60 -0.30 -19.49
C ALA A 312 -6.08 -0.71 -20.89
N LEU A 313 -5.41 -1.66 -21.55
CA LEU A 313 -5.92 -2.21 -22.81
C LEU A 313 -7.28 -2.89 -22.59
N PRO A 314 -8.14 -2.96 -23.63
CA PRO A 314 -9.40 -3.70 -23.60
C PRO A 314 -9.14 -5.21 -23.68
N TRP A 315 -8.44 -5.75 -22.68
CA TRP A 315 -8.03 -7.14 -22.63
C TRP A 315 -9.23 -8.06 -22.71
N SER A 316 -9.18 -8.97 -23.68
CA SER A 316 -10.20 -9.98 -23.92
C SER A 316 -9.55 -11.16 -24.63
N GLN A 317 -10.21 -12.31 -24.57
CA GLN A 317 -9.80 -13.47 -25.36
C GLN A 317 -9.79 -13.15 -26.87
N ASP A 318 -10.66 -12.26 -27.32
CA ASP A 318 -10.72 -11.81 -28.71
C ASP A 318 -9.53 -10.92 -29.09
N LEU A 319 -9.11 -10.00 -28.21
CA LEU A 319 -7.91 -9.19 -28.42
C LEU A 319 -6.65 -10.07 -28.59
N LEU A 320 -6.48 -11.07 -27.72
CA LEU A 320 -5.36 -12.02 -27.78
C LEU A 320 -5.37 -12.84 -29.07
N LYS A 321 -6.56 -13.28 -29.53
CA LYS A 321 -6.73 -14.02 -30.78
C LYS A 321 -6.52 -13.15 -32.02
N ARG A 322 -6.84 -11.86 -31.95
CA ARG A 322 -6.72 -10.90 -33.06
C ARG A 322 -5.26 -10.58 -33.37
N PHE A 323 -4.39 -10.53 -32.35
CA PHE A 323 -2.96 -10.24 -32.48
C PHE A 323 -2.09 -11.41 -31.99
N PRO A 324 -2.17 -12.58 -32.66
CA PRO A 324 -1.47 -13.77 -32.19
C PRO A 324 0.04 -13.57 -32.24
N GLY A 325 0.72 -13.83 -31.12
CA GLY A 325 2.18 -13.75 -31.03
C GLY A 325 2.78 -12.35 -30.98
N ARG A 326 1.95 -11.29 -31.02
CA ARG A 326 2.44 -9.91 -30.79
C ARG A 326 2.71 -9.65 -29.30
N PHE A 327 1.91 -10.24 -28.41
CA PHE A 327 2.08 -10.08 -26.97
C PHE A 327 3.17 -10.97 -26.40
N THR A 328 4.00 -10.42 -25.52
CA THR A 328 5.13 -11.14 -24.90
C THR A 328 4.69 -11.83 -23.62
N LEU A 329 4.99 -13.13 -23.49
CA LEU A 329 4.63 -13.90 -22.28
C LEU A 329 5.24 -13.29 -21.02
N TYR A 330 6.48 -12.80 -21.07
CA TYR A 330 7.12 -12.18 -19.91
C TYR A 330 6.29 -11.01 -19.32
N GLU A 331 5.82 -10.10 -20.17
CA GLU A 331 5.07 -8.93 -19.72
C GLU A 331 3.62 -9.29 -19.38
N LEU A 332 3.01 -10.23 -20.14
CA LEU A 332 1.71 -10.77 -19.80
C LEU A 332 1.72 -11.36 -18.39
N ALA A 333 2.77 -12.09 -18.00
CA ALA A 333 2.91 -12.71 -16.68
C ALA A 333 2.86 -11.70 -15.51
N PHE A 334 3.26 -10.44 -15.71
CA PHE A 334 3.10 -9.37 -14.73
C PHE A 334 1.73 -8.69 -14.77
N ASN A 335 1.04 -8.79 -15.90
CA ASN A 335 -0.17 -8.03 -16.18
C ASN A 335 -1.40 -8.65 -15.49
N LYS A 336 -1.95 -7.91 -14.53
CA LYS A 336 -3.14 -8.30 -13.76
C LYS A 336 -4.45 -8.11 -14.52
N ALA A 337 -4.46 -7.34 -15.61
CA ALA A 337 -5.66 -7.05 -16.40
C ALA A 337 -5.95 -8.10 -17.49
N VAL A 338 -4.99 -8.99 -17.76
CA VAL A 338 -5.16 -10.07 -18.73
C VAL A 338 -6.28 -11.02 -18.25
N PRO A 339 -7.17 -11.50 -19.14
CA PRO A 339 -8.22 -12.46 -18.80
C PRO A 339 -7.62 -13.86 -18.63
N TRP A 340 -6.93 -14.07 -17.51
CA TRP A 340 -6.26 -15.32 -17.19
C TRP A 340 -7.22 -16.50 -17.12
N THR A 341 -6.78 -17.62 -17.67
CA THR A 341 -7.50 -18.90 -17.63
C THR A 341 -6.51 -20.01 -17.33
N LEU A 342 -6.97 -21.13 -16.76
CA LEU A 342 -6.13 -22.30 -16.54
C LEU A 342 -5.54 -22.82 -17.86
N ASP A 343 -6.35 -22.86 -18.93
CA ASP A 343 -5.89 -23.23 -20.29
C ASP A 343 -4.70 -22.39 -20.77
N MET A 344 -4.71 -21.08 -20.49
CA MET A 344 -3.59 -20.20 -20.85
C MET A 344 -2.31 -20.51 -20.03
N ILE A 345 -2.45 -20.89 -18.76
CA ILE A 345 -1.32 -21.29 -17.91
C ILE A 345 -0.74 -22.62 -18.42
N GLU A 346 -1.61 -23.62 -18.58
CA GLU A 346 -1.25 -24.97 -19.06
C GLU A 346 -0.60 -24.93 -20.45
N ARG A 347 -1.18 -24.19 -21.39
CA ARG A 347 -0.71 -24.11 -22.77
C ARG A 347 0.75 -23.62 -22.90
N TYR A 348 1.19 -22.77 -21.97
CA TYR A 348 2.52 -22.17 -22.00
C TYR A 348 3.34 -22.52 -20.75
N GLU A 349 3.02 -23.65 -20.09
CA GLU A 349 3.61 -24.02 -18.79
C GLU A 349 5.15 -24.03 -18.79
N ASP A 350 5.79 -24.42 -19.88
CA ASP A 350 7.26 -24.46 -20.00
C ASP A 350 7.87 -23.14 -20.47
N SER A 351 7.05 -22.20 -20.93
CA SER A 351 7.49 -20.87 -21.41
C SER A 351 7.29 -19.76 -20.39
N TRP A 352 6.45 -19.99 -19.38
CA TRP A 352 6.22 -19.03 -18.32
C TRP A 352 7.44 -18.86 -17.44
N ASN A 353 7.69 -17.61 -17.03
CA ASN A 353 8.52 -17.34 -15.88
C ASN A 353 7.69 -17.55 -14.61
N TRP A 354 7.84 -18.71 -13.99
CA TRP A 354 7.06 -19.09 -12.81
C TRP A 354 7.31 -18.19 -11.60
N SER A 355 8.51 -17.61 -11.47
CA SER A 355 8.79 -16.62 -10.42
C SER A 355 7.91 -15.38 -10.57
N ILE A 356 7.71 -14.90 -11.81
CA ILE A 356 6.82 -13.77 -12.10
C ILE A 356 5.36 -14.15 -11.87
N LEU A 357 4.93 -15.30 -12.39
CA LEU A 357 3.57 -15.79 -12.16
C LEU A 357 3.24 -15.95 -10.67
N SER A 358 4.22 -16.39 -9.86
CA SER A 358 4.07 -16.54 -8.40
C SER A 358 3.70 -15.22 -7.71
N MET A 359 4.08 -14.07 -8.28
CA MET A 359 3.76 -12.75 -7.74
C MET A 359 2.49 -12.15 -8.36
N ASN A 360 1.91 -12.78 -9.38
CA ASN A 360 0.74 -12.26 -10.06
C ASN A 360 -0.52 -12.55 -9.23
N THR A 361 -1.20 -11.51 -8.77
CA THR A 361 -2.38 -11.61 -7.90
C THR A 361 -3.69 -11.86 -8.67
N ALA A 362 -3.64 -11.89 -10.01
CA ALA A 362 -4.84 -12.01 -10.87
C ALA A 362 -4.96 -13.37 -11.58
N LEU A 363 -4.04 -14.31 -11.31
CA LEU A 363 -4.19 -15.68 -11.79
C LEU A 363 -5.46 -16.32 -11.16
N PRO A 364 -6.05 -17.34 -11.81
CA PRO A 364 -7.15 -18.12 -11.26
C PRO A 364 -6.65 -19.03 -10.13
N TRP A 365 -6.21 -18.44 -9.02
CA TRP A 365 -5.62 -19.16 -7.90
C TRP A 365 -6.63 -20.11 -7.25
N SER A 366 -6.17 -21.33 -7.00
CA SER A 366 -6.84 -22.33 -6.17
C SER A 366 -5.78 -23.15 -5.44
N ALA A 367 -6.15 -23.82 -4.36
CA ALA A 367 -5.24 -24.74 -3.67
C ALA A 367 -4.77 -25.86 -4.62
N GLU A 368 -5.62 -26.29 -5.55
CA GLU A 368 -5.30 -27.29 -6.57
C GLU A 368 -4.26 -26.77 -7.57
N LEU A 369 -4.35 -25.50 -8.01
CA LEU A 369 -3.36 -24.91 -8.91
C LEU A 369 -1.99 -24.79 -8.23
N ILE A 370 -1.97 -24.38 -6.97
CA ILE A 370 -0.74 -24.29 -6.16
C ILE A 370 -0.11 -25.68 -6.03
N LYS A 371 -0.92 -26.67 -5.65
CA LYS A 371 -0.48 -28.07 -5.51
C LYS A 371 -0.05 -28.72 -6.82
N HIS A 372 -0.72 -28.42 -7.93
CA HIS A 372 -0.38 -29.03 -9.22
C HIS A 372 1.01 -28.61 -9.73
N TYR A 373 1.38 -27.35 -9.49
CA TYR A 373 2.66 -26.77 -9.90
C TYR A 373 3.59 -26.47 -8.72
N GLU A 374 3.48 -27.25 -7.63
CA GLU A 374 4.20 -27.07 -6.36
C GLU A 374 5.70 -26.80 -6.56
N ASP A 375 6.35 -27.63 -7.39
CA ASP A 375 7.80 -27.55 -7.66
C ASP A 375 8.20 -26.40 -8.60
N ARG A 376 7.25 -25.79 -9.30
CA ARG A 376 7.53 -24.70 -10.25
C ARG A 376 7.39 -23.33 -9.60
N TRP A 377 6.56 -23.21 -8.57
CA TRP A 377 6.31 -21.94 -7.91
C TRP A 377 7.53 -21.41 -7.15
N CYS A 378 7.66 -20.09 -7.15
CA CYS A 378 8.59 -19.38 -6.30
C CYS A 378 7.88 -19.06 -4.98
N TRP A 379 8.19 -19.82 -3.93
CA TRP A 379 7.50 -19.74 -2.65
C TRP A 379 7.64 -18.40 -1.92
N SER A 380 8.74 -17.69 -2.09
CA SER A 380 8.86 -16.31 -1.58
C SER A 380 7.90 -15.35 -2.30
N GLY A 381 7.74 -15.52 -3.62
CA GLY A 381 6.75 -14.80 -4.42
C GLY A 381 5.31 -15.12 -3.99
N LEU A 382 5.00 -16.41 -3.78
CA LEU A 382 3.70 -16.83 -3.27
C LEU A 382 3.42 -16.29 -1.86
N SER A 383 4.41 -16.29 -0.96
CA SER A 383 4.27 -15.82 0.43
C SER A 383 3.82 -14.36 0.53
N SER A 384 4.25 -13.53 -0.43
CA SER A 384 3.87 -12.11 -0.53
C SER A 384 2.67 -11.85 -1.46
N ASN A 385 2.10 -12.89 -2.07
CA ASN A 385 1.03 -12.73 -3.05
C ASN A 385 -0.33 -12.56 -2.36
N GLU A 386 -0.95 -11.40 -2.59
CA GLU A 386 -2.26 -11.04 -2.04
C GLU A 386 -3.46 -11.71 -2.74
N GLY A 387 -3.24 -12.33 -3.90
CA GLY A 387 -4.28 -13.01 -4.69
C GLY A 387 -4.48 -14.48 -4.36
N LEU A 388 -3.66 -15.07 -3.47
CA LEU A 388 -3.82 -16.48 -3.10
C LEU A 388 -5.09 -16.70 -2.26
N PRO A 389 -5.68 -17.90 -2.32
CA PRO A 389 -6.80 -18.28 -1.47
C PRO A 389 -6.31 -18.62 -0.07
N TRP A 390 -5.80 -17.61 0.63
CA TRP A 390 -5.25 -17.76 1.97
C TRP A 390 -6.28 -18.38 2.92
N SER A 391 -5.86 -19.46 3.57
CA SER A 391 -6.57 -20.15 4.61
C SER A 391 -5.55 -20.80 5.53
N LEU A 392 -5.89 -21.02 6.79
CA LEU A 392 -4.99 -21.72 7.70
C LEU A 392 -4.68 -23.13 7.20
N ASP A 393 -5.60 -23.78 6.49
CA ASP A 393 -5.38 -25.09 5.88
C ASP A 393 -4.31 -25.02 4.77
N LEU A 394 -4.34 -23.99 3.92
CA LEU A 394 -3.30 -23.76 2.91
C LEU A 394 -1.94 -23.45 3.58
N ILE A 395 -1.97 -22.67 4.66
CA ILE A 395 -0.77 -22.27 5.40
C ILE A 395 -0.12 -23.51 6.03
N GLU A 396 -0.89 -24.33 6.73
CA GLU A 396 -0.42 -25.57 7.36
C GLU A 396 0.04 -26.61 6.35
N TYR A 397 -0.69 -26.78 5.24
CA TYR A 397 -0.31 -27.76 4.22
C TYR A 397 1.08 -27.49 3.64
N PHE A 398 1.45 -26.21 3.49
CA PHE A 398 2.74 -25.77 2.96
C PHE A 398 3.64 -25.12 4.02
N GLU A 399 3.53 -25.53 5.29
CA GLU A 399 4.20 -24.86 6.43
C GLU A 399 5.72 -24.68 6.25
N GLU A 400 6.39 -25.65 5.62
CA GLU A 400 7.84 -25.64 5.40
C GLU A 400 8.27 -24.76 4.22
N HIS A 401 7.33 -24.34 3.38
CA HIS A 401 7.61 -23.58 2.17
C HIS A 401 7.45 -22.06 2.35
N TRP A 402 6.62 -21.62 3.30
CA TRP A 402 6.32 -20.20 3.46
C TRP A 402 7.50 -19.40 4.00
N ASP A 403 7.76 -18.27 3.36
CA ASP A 403 8.67 -17.25 3.86
C ASP A 403 7.91 -16.35 4.84
N TRP A 404 8.10 -16.59 6.14
CA TRP A 404 7.46 -15.86 7.22
C TRP A 404 7.80 -14.36 7.26
N GLU A 405 8.96 -13.95 6.74
CA GLU A 405 9.28 -12.52 6.63
C GLU A 405 8.32 -11.86 5.65
N SER A 406 8.17 -12.45 4.46
CA SER A 406 7.24 -12.00 3.42
C SER A 406 5.78 -12.12 3.88
N PHE A 407 5.46 -13.16 4.64
CA PHE A 407 4.14 -13.42 5.21
C PHE A 407 3.69 -12.29 6.16
N SER A 408 4.57 -11.83 7.06
CA SER A 408 4.25 -10.78 8.02
C SER A 408 3.86 -9.43 7.39
N ARG A 409 4.26 -9.20 6.14
CA ARG A 409 4.01 -7.96 5.38
C ARG A 409 2.81 -8.07 4.43
N ASN A 410 2.22 -9.26 4.26
CA ASN A 410 1.14 -9.50 3.33
C ASN A 410 -0.21 -9.10 3.93
N LYS A 411 -0.85 -8.08 3.34
CA LYS A 411 -2.07 -7.46 3.86
C LYS A 411 -3.35 -8.24 3.55
N ALA A 412 -3.30 -9.17 2.59
CA ALA A 412 -4.44 -10.01 2.24
C ALA A 412 -4.64 -11.15 3.24
N LEU A 413 -3.63 -11.44 4.06
CA LEU A 413 -3.74 -12.37 5.16
C LEU A 413 -4.68 -11.79 6.23
N SER A 414 -5.93 -12.25 6.22
CA SER A 414 -6.85 -12.00 7.32
C SER A 414 -6.50 -12.95 8.47
N LEU A 415 -5.49 -12.57 9.25
CA LEU A 415 -5.13 -13.28 10.47
C LEU A 415 -6.06 -12.86 11.62
N PRO A 416 -6.39 -13.78 12.54
CA PRO A 416 -7.16 -13.45 13.74
C PRO A 416 -6.53 -12.30 14.54
N GLU A 417 -7.35 -11.35 15.00
CA GLU A 417 -6.88 -10.27 15.87
C GLU A 417 -6.35 -10.83 17.19
N LEU A 418 -5.11 -10.46 17.53
CA LEU A 418 -4.47 -10.81 18.81
C LEU A 418 -4.95 -9.87 19.92
N ARG A 419 -5.21 -10.46 21.10
CA ARG A 419 -5.51 -9.75 22.34
C ARG A 419 -4.20 -9.34 23.03
N PRO A 420 -4.22 -8.28 23.86
CA PRO A 420 -3.05 -7.85 24.63
C PRO A 420 -2.36 -8.98 25.42
N ALA A 421 -3.14 -9.93 25.97
CA ALA A 421 -2.62 -11.07 26.71
C ALA A 421 -1.80 -12.03 25.84
N GLU A 422 -2.20 -12.26 24.58
CA GLU A 422 -1.48 -13.14 23.66
C GLU A 422 -0.24 -12.45 23.11
N ILE A 423 -0.31 -11.15 22.83
CA ILE A 423 0.88 -10.35 22.51
C ILE A 423 1.90 -10.45 23.64
N ALA A 424 1.46 -10.31 24.89
CA ALA A 424 2.33 -10.46 26.06
C ALA A 424 2.93 -11.87 26.18
N ASP A 425 2.14 -12.92 25.91
CA ASP A 425 2.59 -14.31 25.93
C ASP A 425 3.63 -14.59 24.84
N ILE A 426 3.37 -14.16 23.60
CA ILE A 426 4.31 -14.25 22.48
C ILE A 426 5.62 -13.51 22.80
N MET A 427 5.52 -12.27 23.29
CA MET A 427 6.70 -11.47 23.67
C MET A 427 7.49 -12.12 24.81
N ALA A 428 6.80 -12.64 25.83
CA ALA A 428 7.45 -13.33 26.95
C ALA A 428 8.17 -14.62 26.51
N HIS A 429 7.59 -15.38 25.58
CA HIS A 429 8.22 -16.56 24.99
C HIS A 429 9.57 -16.21 24.33
N HIS A 430 9.60 -15.15 23.52
CA HIS A 430 10.81 -14.73 22.81
C HIS A 430 11.86 -14.07 23.72
N VAL A 431 11.42 -13.35 24.76
CA VAL A 431 12.32 -12.82 25.79
C VAL A 431 13.00 -13.96 26.56
N SER A 432 12.21 -14.93 27.04
CA SER A 432 12.73 -16.10 27.76
C SER A 432 13.72 -16.91 26.92
N LYS A 433 13.42 -17.14 25.64
CA LYS A 433 14.33 -17.79 24.70
C LYS A 433 15.64 -17.03 24.52
N SER A 434 15.59 -15.69 24.45
CA SER A 434 16.80 -14.88 24.34
C SER A 434 17.64 -14.86 25.61
N ASP A 435 17.01 -14.79 26.78
CA ASP A 435 17.70 -14.90 28.07
C ASP A 435 18.35 -16.28 28.23
N PHE A 436 17.67 -17.34 27.77
CA PHE A 436 18.21 -18.69 27.72
C PHE A 436 19.43 -18.78 26.79
N ILE A 437 19.34 -18.25 25.57
CA ILE A 437 20.46 -18.21 24.61
C ILE A 437 21.64 -17.39 25.19
N ASN A 438 21.36 -16.23 25.79
CA ASN A 438 22.39 -15.37 26.40
C ASN A 438 23.08 -16.05 27.59
N ARG A 439 22.35 -16.82 28.41
CA ARG A 439 22.95 -17.62 29.50
C ARG A 439 23.78 -18.79 28.98
N MET A 440 23.33 -19.45 27.91
CA MET A 440 24.10 -20.50 27.23
C MET A 440 25.40 -19.95 26.62
N THR A 441 25.37 -18.78 25.98
CA THR A 441 26.56 -18.16 25.39
C THR A 441 27.49 -17.54 26.43
N ALA A 442 26.97 -17.10 27.58
CA ALA A 442 27.75 -16.62 28.72
C ALA A 442 28.37 -17.74 29.58
N GLY A 443 28.08 -19.01 29.28
CA GLY A 443 28.61 -20.16 30.02
C GLY A 443 28.00 -20.38 31.41
N ASP A 444 26.86 -19.75 31.70
CA ASP A 444 26.21 -19.81 33.02
C ASP A 444 25.13 -20.90 33.02
N LEU A 445 25.55 -22.16 33.20
CA LEU A 445 24.68 -23.35 33.18
C LEU A 445 24.11 -23.74 34.56
N ASN A 446 24.31 -22.92 35.59
CA ASN A 446 23.82 -23.24 36.93
C ASN A 446 22.38 -22.75 37.11
N GLY A 447 21.42 -23.69 37.02
CA GLY A 447 20.01 -23.45 37.37
C GLY A 447 18.98 -23.86 36.32
N ILE A 448 19.37 -24.58 35.27
CA ILE A 448 18.39 -25.21 34.35
C ILE A 448 17.81 -26.43 35.06
N ASP A 449 16.60 -26.30 35.59
CA ASP A 449 15.76 -27.45 35.92
C ASP A 449 15.24 -28.00 34.59
N TRP A 450 15.81 -29.13 34.16
CA TRP A 450 15.38 -29.82 32.94
C TRP A 450 14.07 -30.52 33.26
N MET A 451 12.94 -29.91 32.91
CA MET A 451 11.68 -30.65 32.77
C MET A 451 11.14 -30.51 31.35
N GLU A 452 10.78 -31.69 30.83
CA GLU A 452 10.53 -32.09 29.44
C GLU A 452 9.48 -31.28 28.67
#